data_AF-A0A3M1FUD5-F1
#
_entry.id   AF-A0A3M1FUD5-F1
#
_cell.length_a   1.000
_cell.length_b   1.000
_cell.length_c   1.000
_cell.angle_alpha   90.00
_cell.angle_beta   90.00
_cell.angle_gamma   90.00
#
_symmetry.space_group_name_H-M   'P 1'
#
loop_
_entity.id
_entity.type
_entity.pdbx_description
1 polymer ?
#
loop_
_entity_poly.entity_id
_entity_poly.type
_entity_poly.pdbx_seq_one_letter_code
_entity_poly.pdbx_strand_id
1 'polypeptide(L)'
;PQKDHFRGFLQLLDQYQVGVFLVSRKDVAGSSDWEELQRKLQEKGIPMLVVGAGDMLQYRGQYVAILSPDSVLRTSGDPNDASIVARVHLGAFRALLTGDIASNVEQYLAAKQKDSLRAEVLKVAHHGSKFSSSRAFLQLVHPSIAVISVGRNSYGHPHREALARIKEYAPMLVRTDERGMVRIMQDGDRIRVLTEY
;
A
#
# COMPACT_ATOMS: atom_id res chain seq x y z
N PRO A 1 -8.07 7.06 -10.35
CA PRO A 1 -7.05 6.77 -9.30
C PRO A 1 -6.64 8.09 -8.63
N GLN A 2 -6.17 8.07 -7.39
CA GLN A 2 -5.76 9.29 -6.68
C GLN A 2 -4.35 9.72 -7.08
N LYS A 3 -4.16 11.03 -7.29
CA LYS A 3 -2.96 11.61 -7.90
C LYS A 3 -1.69 11.33 -7.10
N ASP A 4 -1.76 11.35 -5.78
CA ASP A 4 -0.67 11.07 -4.85
C ASP A 4 -0.22 9.59 -4.84
N HIS A 5 -0.96 8.68 -5.49
CA HIS A 5 -0.60 7.27 -5.60
C HIS A 5 0.05 6.90 -6.94
N PHE A 6 -0.20 7.64 -8.02
CA PHE A 6 0.32 7.28 -9.34
C PHE A 6 1.20 8.33 -10.00
N ARG A 7 1.10 9.62 -9.62
CA ARG A 7 1.76 10.70 -10.35
C ARG A 7 3.28 10.56 -10.40
N GLY A 8 3.88 10.01 -9.35
CA GLY A 8 5.32 9.74 -9.30
C GLY A 8 5.80 8.83 -10.44
N PHE A 9 4.93 7.97 -10.98
CA PHE A 9 5.29 7.09 -12.09
C PHE A 9 5.60 7.84 -13.39
N LEU A 10 5.02 9.03 -13.61
CA LEU A 10 5.31 9.83 -14.82
C LEU A 10 6.80 10.11 -14.99
N GLN A 11 7.52 10.34 -13.88
CA GLN A 11 8.96 10.55 -13.86
C GLN A 11 9.73 9.22 -13.82
N LEU A 12 9.23 8.22 -13.09
CA LEU A 12 9.88 6.91 -13.00
C LEU A 12 9.95 6.20 -14.35
N LEU A 13 8.92 6.31 -15.19
CA LEU A 13 8.91 5.72 -16.53
C LEU A 13 10.01 6.27 -17.45
N ASP A 14 10.58 7.43 -17.14
CA ASP A 14 11.70 8.02 -17.88
C ASP A 14 13.06 7.55 -17.35
N GLN A 15 13.11 7.05 -16.11
CA GLN A 15 14.35 6.68 -15.41
C GLN A 15 14.58 5.17 -15.31
N TYR A 16 13.52 4.36 -15.40
CA TYR A 16 13.57 2.93 -15.15
C TYR A 16 12.96 2.13 -16.30
N GLN A 17 13.52 0.96 -16.55
CA GLN A 17 12.87 -0.07 -17.36
C GLN A 17 11.79 -0.75 -16.53
N VAL A 18 10.53 -0.55 -16.92
CA VAL A 18 9.36 -1.13 -16.24
C VAL A 18 8.78 -2.23 -17.11
N GLY A 19 8.72 -3.45 -16.58
CA GLY A 19 8.20 -4.61 -17.32
C GLY A 19 6.68 -4.73 -17.32
N VAL A 20 6.00 -4.21 -16.30
CA VAL A 20 4.54 -4.26 -16.17
C VAL A 20 4.04 -3.17 -15.22
N PHE A 21 2.86 -2.61 -15.51
CA PHE A 21 2.16 -1.68 -14.64
C PHE A 21 0.88 -2.33 -14.10
N LEU A 22 0.73 -2.40 -12.77
CA LEU A 22 -0.41 -3.06 -12.13
C LEU A 22 -1.46 -2.06 -11.70
N VAL A 23 -2.73 -2.36 -11.97
CA VAL A 23 -3.88 -1.52 -11.61
C VAL A 23 -4.98 -2.37 -11.00
N SER A 24 -5.84 -1.76 -10.18
CA SER A 24 -7.05 -2.45 -9.70
C SER A 24 -8.18 -2.45 -10.74
N ARG A 25 -8.13 -1.56 -11.73
CA ARG A 25 -9.07 -1.44 -12.86
C ARG A 25 -8.48 -0.58 -13.98
N LYS A 26 -8.87 -0.85 -15.23
CA LYS A 26 -8.41 -0.11 -16.42
C LYS A 26 -9.36 1.04 -16.80
N ASP A 27 -10.66 0.82 -16.64
CA ASP A 27 -11.70 1.74 -17.13
C ASP A 27 -12.06 2.72 -16.02
N VAL A 28 -11.19 3.71 -15.79
CA VAL A 28 -11.41 4.79 -14.83
C VAL A 28 -11.30 6.10 -15.56
N ALA A 29 -12.35 6.92 -15.52
CA ALA A 29 -12.23 8.33 -15.88
C ALA A 29 -11.16 8.96 -14.98
N GLY A 30 -10.10 9.47 -15.59
CA GLY A 30 -8.91 9.94 -14.88
C GLY A 30 -8.77 11.45 -14.89
N SER A 31 -7.80 11.94 -14.12
CA SER A 31 -7.26 13.28 -14.34
C SER A 31 -6.41 13.29 -15.62
N SER A 32 -6.07 14.49 -16.12
CA SER A 32 -5.11 14.65 -17.22
C SER A 32 -3.79 13.92 -16.98
N ASP A 33 -3.30 13.91 -15.73
CA ASP A 33 -2.08 13.19 -15.35
C ASP A 33 -2.21 11.65 -15.53
N TRP A 34 -3.42 11.11 -15.32
CA TRP A 34 -3.67 9.67 -15.50
C TRP A 34 -3.68 9.30 -16.98
N GLU A 35 -4.34 10.11 -17.81
CA GLU A 35 -4.33 9.95 -19.26
C GLU A 35 -2.92 10.06 -19.82
N GLU A 36 -2.11 10.99 -19.32
CA GLU A 36 -0.69 11.11 -19.65
C GLU A 36 0.09 9.85 -19.28
N LEU A 37 -0.13 9.30 -18.08
CA LEU A 37 0.54 8.08 -17.66
C LEU A 37 0.16 6.90 -18.56
N GLN A 38 -1.12 6.74 -18.89
CA GLN A 38 -1.60 5.68 -19.79
C GLN A 38 -0.96 5.81 -21.18
N ARG A 39 -0.87 7.02 -21.73
CA ARG A 39 -0.20 7.29 -23.00
C ARG A 39 1.29 6.90 -22.94
N LYS A 40 2.02 7.32 -21.90
CA LYS A 40 3.44 6.94 -21.73
C LYS A 40 3.64 5.43 -21.62
N LEU A 41 2.75 4.73 -20.90
CA LEU A 41 2.78 3.27 -20.81
C LEU A 41 2.60 2.63 -22.19
N GLN A 42 1.65 3.12 -22.98
CA GLN A 42 1.39 2.65 -24.34
C GLN A 42 2.57 2.92 -25.28
N GLU A 43 3.10 4.14 -25.30
CA GLU A 43 4.25 4.55 -26.13
C GLU A 43 5.50 3.70 -25.84
N LYS A 44 5.71 3.31 -24.57
CA LYS A 44 6.83 2.48 -24.14
C LYS A 44 6.55 0.97 -24.26
N GLY A 45 5.35 0.57 -24.71
CA GLY A 45 4.96 -0.84 -24.81
C GLY A 45 4.87 -1.56 -23.46
N ILE A 46 4.63 -0.84 -22.37
CA ILE A 46 4.54 -1.40 -21.01
C ILE A 46 3.12 -1.94 -20.80
N PRO A 47 2.95 -3.26 -20.59
CA PRO A 47 1.63 -3.83 -20.38
C PRO A 47 1.03 -3.35 -19.06
N MET A 48 -0.24 -2.94 -19.11
CA MET A 48 -1.04 -2.68 -17.93
C MET A 48 -1.89 -3.90 -17.60
N LEU A 49 -1.74 -4.46 -16.40
CA LEU A 49 -2.49 -5.63 -15.93
C LEU A 49 -3.41 -5.27 -14.78
N VAL A 50 -4.64 -5.78 -14.83
CA VAL A 50 -5.55 -5.70 -13.68
C VAL A 50 -5.18 -6.80 -12.70
N VAL A 51 -5.05 -6.44 -11.42
CA VAL A 51 -4.88 -7.39 -10.32
C VAL A 51 -6.03 -7.29 -9.32
N GLY A 52 -6.22 -8.36 -8.55
CA GLY A 52 -7.22 -8.44 -7.50
C GLY A 52 -6.95 -9.55 -6.50
N ALA A 53 -7.85 -9.67 -5.53
CA ALA A 53 -7.77 -10.67 -4.48
C ALA A 53 -7.57 -12.08 -5.06
N GLY A 54 -6.54 -12.78 -4.58
CA GLY A 54 -6.17 -14.13 -5.03
C GLY A 54 -5.02 -14.16 -6.03
N ASP A 55 -4.70 -13.04 -6.68
CA ASP A 55 -3.54 -12.97 -7.57
C ASP A 55 -2.23 -13.07 -6.79
N MET A 56 -1.23 -13.70 -7.40
CA MET A 56 0.12 -13.81 -6.84
C MET A 56 1.16 -13.46 -7.89
N LEU A 57 2.04 -12.52 -7.54
CA LEU A 57 3.17 -12.12 -8.37
C LEU A 57 4.43 -12.78 -7.82
N GLN A 58 5.30 -13.21 -8.72
CA GLN A 58 6.63 -13.70 -8.36
C GLN A 58 7.69 -12.86 -9.05
N TYR A 59 8.66 -12.37 -8.28
CA TYR A 59 9.79 -11.63 -8.82
C TYR A 59 11.07 -11.99 -8.07
N ARG A 60 12.05 -12.54 -8.79
CA ARG A 60 13.36 -12.97 -8.25
C ARG A 60 13.25 -13.83 -6.99
N GLY A 61 12.31 -14.79 -6.99
CA GLY A 61 12.05 -15.69 -5.86
C GLY A 61 11.22 -15.12 -4.72
N GLN A 62 10.85 -13.82 -4.76
CA GLN A 62 9.93 -13.21 -3.80
C GLN A 62 8.50 -13.27 -4.32
N TYR A 63 7.55 -13.30 -3.38
CA TYR A 63 6.12 -13.41 -3.67
C TYR A 63 5.37 -12.18 -3.17
N VAL A 64 4.43 -11.70 -3.98
CA VAL A 64 3.48 -10.66 -3.60
C VAL A 64 2.07 -11.19 -3.80
N ALA A 65 1.39 -11.47 -2.70
CA ALA A 65 -0.01 -11.89 -2.72
C ALA A 65 -0.93 -10.66 -2.71
N ILE A 66 -1.88 -10.59 -3.63
CA ILE A 66 -2.87 -9.53 -3.67
C ILE A 66 -4.09 -9.98 -2.87
N LEU A 67 -4.42 -9.21 -1.84
CA LEU A 67 -5.53 -9.46 -0.92
C LEU A 67 -6.78 -8.66 -1.30
N SER A 68 -6.62 -7.53 -1.97
CA SER A 68 -7.70 -6.61 -2.35
C SER A 68 -7.32 -5.89 -3.65
N PRO A 69 -8.30 -5.45 -4.47
CA PRO A 69 -9.74 -5.67 -4.32
C PRO A 69 -10.22 -6.97 -4.97
N ASP A 70 -11.30 -7.54 -4.44
CA ASP A 70 -12.11 -8.51 -5.19
C ASP A 70 -13.14 -7.79 -6.08
N SER A 71 -14.06 -8.53 -6.71
CA SER A 71 -15.09 -7.92 -7.56
C SER A 71 -15.99 -6.95 -6.81
N VAL A 72 -16.35 -7.24 -5.55
CA VAL A 72 -17.23 -6.41 -4.73
C VAL A 72 -16.58 -5.07 -4.42
N LEU A 73 -15.35 -5.11 -3.90
CA LEU A 73 -14.60 -3.89 -3.55
C LEU A 73 -14.20 -3.09 -4.79
N ARG A 74 -13.95 -3.75 -5.92
CA ARG A 74 -13.57 -3.05 -7.17
C ARG A 74 -14.70 -2.20 -7.74
N THR A 75 -15.95 -2.64 -7.55
CA THR A 75 -17.15 -1.94 -8.03
C THR A 75 -17.82 -1.08 -6.96
N SER A 76 -17.19 -0.87 -5.82
CA SER A 76 -17.69 0.06 -4.82
C SER A 76 -17.73 1.49 -5.37
N GLY A 77 -18.52 2.35 -4.74
CA GLY A 77 -18.58 3.77 -5.10
C GLY A 77 -17.36 4.58 -4.63
N ASP A 78 -16.62 4.09 -3.62
CA ASP A 78 -15.43 4.75 -3.09
C ASP A 78 -14.16 4.21 -3.80
N PRO A 79 -13.39 5.06 -4.51
CA PRO A 79 -12.13 4.65 -5.12
C PRO A 79 -11.10 4.04 -4.16
N ASN A 80 -11.12 4.42 -2.87
CA ASN A 80 -10.22 3.90 -1.86
C ASN A 80 -10.47 2.42 -1.56
N ASP A 81 -11.72 1.98 -1.64
CA ASP A 81 -12.08 0.57 -1.42
C ASP A 81 -11.49 -0.34 -2.50
N ALA A 82 -11.27 0.21 -3.70
CA ALA A 82 -10.59 -0.46 -4.80
C ALA A 82 -9.05 -0.39 -4.70
N SER A 83 -8.49 0.01 -3.55
CA SER A 83 -7.05 -0.01 -3.30
C SER A 83 -6.50 -1.43 -3.40
N ILE A 84 -5.31 -1.55 -4.02
CA ILE A 84 -4.54 -2.79 -4.00
C ILE A 84 -3.98 -2.97 -2.60
N VAL A 85 -4.42 -4.02 -1.91
CA VAL A 85 -3.79 -4.47 -0.68
C VAL A 85 -2.90 -5.64 -1.02
N ALA A 86 -1.61 -5.52 -0.75
CA ALA A 86 -0.60 -6.50 -1.12
C ALA A 86 0.19 -6.96 0.10
N ARG A 87 0.38 -8.28 0.23
CA ARG A 87 1.31 -8.87 1.19
C ARG A 87 2.57 -9.31 0.47
N VAL A 88 3.67 -8.65 0.77
CA VAL A 88 5.00 -8.96 0.25
C VAL A 88 5.66 -9.97 1.19
N HIS A 89 6.16 -11.06 0.64
CA HIS A 89 6.99 -12.03 1.35
C HIS A 89 8.46 -11.69 1.11
N LEU A 90 9.18 -11.41 2.19
CA LEU A 90 10.61 -11.15 2.23
C LEU A 90 11.24 -12.22 3.13
N GLY A 91 11.60 -13.36 2.54
CA GLY A 91 12.06 -14.51 3.32
C GLY A 91 11.01 -14.94 4.36
N ALA A 92 11.40 -14.91 5.65
CA ALA A 92 10.50 -15.23 6.77
C ALA A 92 9.55 -14.07 7.17
N PHE A 93 9.81 -12.86 6.67
CA PHE A 93 9.06 -11.66 7.03
C PHE A 93 8.00 -11.33 6.00
N ARG A 94 6.92 -10.70 6.46
CA ARG A 94 5.82 -10.22 5.66
C ARG A 94 5.66 -8.73 5.85
N ALA A 95 5.51 -8.02 4.74
CA ALA A 95 5.08 -6.64 4.73
C ALA A 95 3.67 -6.53 4.17
N LEU A 96 2.78 -5.80 4.83
CA LEU A 96 1.45 -5.50 4.34
C LEU A 96 1.40 -4.05 3.83
N LEU A 97 1.10 -3.90 2.54
CA LEU A 97 0.91 -2.63 1.84
C LEU A 97 -0.58 -2.44 1.63
N THR A 98 -1.17 -1.44 2.29
CA THR A 98 -2.64 -1.34 2.37
C THR A 98 -3.26 -0.30 1.46
N GLY A 99 -2.46 0.51 0.75
CA GLY A 99 -2.98 1.67 0.02
C GLY A 99 -3.79 2.58 0.95
N ASP A 100 -4.96 3.03 0.49
CA ASP A 100 -5.79 4.00 1.20
C ASP A 100 -7.10 3.41 1.74
N ILE A 101 -7.14 2.08 1.93
CA ILE A 101 -8.29 1.41 2.51
C ILE A 101 -8.74 2.05 3.82
N ALA A 102 -10.06 2.14 4.00
CA ALA A 102 -10.67 2.57 5.25
C ALA A 102 -11.17 1.36 6.07
N SER A 103 -11.68 1.65 7.27
CA SER A 103 -12.08 0.63 8.25
C SER A 103 -13.14 -0.36 7.71
N ASN A 104 -13.98 0.04 6.74
CA ASN A 104 -14.94 -0.84 6.06
C ASN A 104 -14.23 -1.97 5.30
N VAL A 105 -13.20 -1.64 4.52
CA VAL A 105 -12.41 -2.64 3.78
C VAL A 105 -11.56 -3.47 4.74
N GLU A 106 -11.01 -2.87 5.79
CA GLU A 106 -10.30 -3.61 6.84
C GLU A 106 -11.18 -4.69 7.48
N GLN A 107 -12.42 -4.35 7.82
CA GLN A 107 -13.41 -5.30 8.34
C GLN A 107 -13.77 -6.38 7.32
N TYR A 108 -13.91 -5.99 6.04
CA TYR A 108 -14.16 -6.93 4.95
C TYR A 108 -13.04 -7.97 4.82
N LEU A 109 -11.78 -7.51 4.82
CA LEU A 109 -10.62 -8.39 4.72
C LEU A 109 -10.47 -9.27 5.96
N ALA A 110 -10.75 -8.74 7.15
CA ALA A 110 -10.77 -9.51 8.40
C ALA A 110 -11.81 -10.64 8.35
N ALA A 111 -13.01 -10.38 7.82
CA ALA A 111 -14.06 -11.38 7.71
C ALA A 111 -13.72 -12.48 6.67
N LYS A 112 -13.07 -12.11 5.56
CA LYS A 112 -12.80 -13.03 4.44
C LYS A 112 -11.50 -13.81 4.56
N GLN A 113 -10.46 -13.20 5.12
CA GLN A 113 -9.09 -13.72 5.01
C GLN A 113 -8.18 -13.22 6.15
N LYS A 114 -8.67 -13.23 7.40
CA LYS A 114 -7.90 -12.82 8.58
C LYS A 114 -6.48 -13.39 8.66
N ASP A 115 -6.29 -14.65 8.27
CA ASP A 115 -4.99 -15.33 8.37
C ASP A 115 -3.97 -14.78 7.35
N SER A 116 -4.46 -14.11 6.31
CA SER A 116 -3.64 -13.41 5.33
C SER A 116 -3.14 -12.05 5.81
N LEU A 117 -3.70 -11.48 6.89
CA LEU A 117 -3.40 -10.11 7.32
C LEU A 117 -2.15 -9.98 8.18
N ARG A 118 -1.69 -11.06 8.83
CA ARG A 118 -0.51 -11.01 9.69
C ARG A 118 0.73 -10.56 8.92
N ALA A 119 1.39 -9.51 9.40
CA ALA A 119 2.61 -8.98 8.82
C ALA A 119 3.46 -8.26 9.86
N GLU A 120 4.78 -8.49 9.83
CA GLU A 120 5.73 -7.85 10.74
C GLU A 120 5.93 -6.36 10.42
N VAL A 121 5.74 -5.97 9.15
CA VAL A 121 5.85 -4.60 8.67
C VAL A 121 4.51 -4.16 8.09
N LEU A 122 3.95 -3.06 8.59
CA LEU A 122 2.74 -2.44 8.06
C LEU A 122 3.08 -1.11 7.42
N LYS A 123 2.83 -0.97 6.12
CA LYS A 123 2.69 0.36 5.52
C LYS A 123 1.28 0.86 5.86
N VAL A 124 1.22 1.81 6.79
CA VAL A 124 -0.04 2.33 7.34
C VAL A 124 -0.92 2.89 6.22
N ALA A 125 -2.20 2.52 6.28
CA ALA A 125 -3.22 2.92 5.33
C ALA A 125 -3.43 4.44 5.33
N HIS A 126 -3.69 4.98 4.14
CA HIS A 126 -4.27 6.32 3.98
C HIS A 126 -3.52 7.41 4.74
N HIS A 127 -2.19 7.33 4.69
CA HIS A 127 -1.27 8.29 5.32
C HIS A 127 -1.49 8.51 6.83
N GLY A 128 -2.14 7.58 7.54
CA GLY A 128 -2.54 7.77 8.94
C GLY A 128 -3.85 8.55 9.11
N SER A 129 -4.81 8.34 8.21
CA SER A 129 -6.19 8.81 8.36
C SER A 129 -6.84 8.30 9.65
N LYS A 130 -7.69 9.11 10.28
CA LYS A 130 -8.47 8.69 11.46
C LYS A 130 -9.47 7.57 11.15
N PHE A 131 -9.86 7.42 9.88
CA PHE A 131 -10.84 6.44 9.38
C PHE A 131 -10.21 5.10 8.98
N SER A 132 -8.89 4.96 9.10
CA SER A 132 -8.12 3.76 8.74
C SER A 132 -7.32 3.25 9.95
N SER A 133 -6.69 2.10 9.79
CA SER A 133 -5.95 1.34 10.80
C SER A 133 -6.75 1.15 12.08
N SER A 134 -7.96 0.58 11.99
CA SER A 134 -8.81 0.28 13.14
C SER A 134 -8.11 -0.66 14.13
N ARG A 135 -8.54 -0.66 15.40
CA ARG A 135 -7.94 -1.51 16.44
C ARG A 135 -8.04 -3.00 16.08
N ALA A 136 -9.21 -3.44 15.60
CA ALA A 136 -9.43 -4.82 15.17
C ALA A 136 -8.49 -5.21 14.03
N PHE A 137 -8.27 -4.31 13.06
CA PHE A 137 -7.34 -4.55 11.96
C PHE A 137 -5.89 -4.63 12.46
N LEU A 138 -5.44 -3.66 13.26
CA LEU A 138 -4.08 -3.65 13.81
C LEU A 138 -3.79 -4.88 14.68
N GLN A 139 -4.79 -5.38 15.41
CA GLN A 139 -4.67 -6.61 16.19
C GLN A 139 -4.44 -7.84 15.31
N LEU A 140 -5.11 -7.93 14.16
CA LEU A 140 -4.95 -9.03 13.20
C LEU A 140 -3.62 -8.93 12.43
N VAL A 141 -3.21 -7.72 12.05
CA VAL A 141 -1.94 -7.50 11.36
C VAL A 141 -0.77 -7.81 12.30
N HIS A 142 -0.87 -7.40 13.57
CA HIS A 142 0.15 -7.57 14.60
C HIS A 142 1.56 -7.10 14.16
N PRO A 143 1.71 -5.84 13.72
CA PRO A 143 2.98 -5.34 13.20
C PRO A 143 4.00 -5.05 14.29
N SER A 144 5.26 -5.39 14.05
CA SER A 144 6.39 -4.91 14.87
C SER A 144 6.82 -3.51 14.43
N ILE A 145 6.66 -3.20 13.14
CA ILE A 145 7.04 -1.94 12.51
C ILE A 145 5.85 -1.40 11.73
N ALA A 146 5.47 -0.14 11.98
CA ALA A 146 4.49 0.59 11.20
C ALA A 146 5.17 1.80 10.53
N VAL A 147 4.99 1.95 9.23
CA VAL A 147 5.52 3.08 8.45
C VAL A 147 4.36 3.93 7.94
N ILE A 148 4.34 5.20 8.30
CA ILE A 148 3.43 6.20 7.74
C ILE A 148 4.18 6.96 6.65
N SER A 149 3.82 6.70 5.38
CA SER A 149 4.23 7.59 4.28
C SER A 149 3.33 8.79 4.30
N VAL A 150 3.85 9.93 4.71
CA VAL A 150 3.15 11.20 4.78
C VAL A 150 4.14 12.33 4.55
N GLY A 151 3.66 13.43 4.00
CA GLY A 151 4.39 14.68 3.84
C GLY A 151 3.47 15.84 4.20
N ARG A 152 3.88 17.06 3.86
CA ARG A 152 3.02 18.24 4.01
C ARG A 152 1.71 18.03 3.24
N ASN A 153 0.59 18.16 3.93
CA ASN A 153 -0.74 17.96 3.36
C ASN A 153 -1.77 18.87 4.04
N SER A 154 -2.90 19.10 3.40
CA SER A 154 -4.03 19.89 3.93
C SER A 154 -5.09 19.05 4.64
N TYR A 155 -4.97 17.73 4.64
CA TYR A 155 -5.92 16.78 5.23
C TYR A 155 -5.74 16.61 6.75
N GLY A 156 -4.65 17.13 7.31
CA GLY A 156 -4.29 16.93 8.71
C GLY A 156 -3.69 15.54 8.99
N HIS A 157 -3.22 14.85 7.94
CA HIS A 157 -2.54 13.56 8.10
C HIS A 157 -1.11 13.74 8.64
N PRO A 158 -0.62 12.83 9.49
CA PRO A 158 -1.39 11.78 10.16
C PRO A 158 -2.24 12.36 11.31
N HIS A 159 -3.45 11.84 11.49
CA HIS A 159 -4.33 12.30 12.58
C HIS A 159 -3.80 11.85 13.95
N ARG A 160 -3.97 12.67 14.99
CA ARG A 160 -3.51 12.35 16.36
C ARG A 160 -4.12 11.06 16.89
N GLU A 161 -5.43 10.85 16.72
CA GLU A 161 -6.10 9.60 17.10
C GLU A 161 -5.55 8.36 16.36
N ALA A 162 -5.17 8.51 15.08
CA ALA A 162 -4.56 7.41 14.32
C ALA A 162 -3.17 7.09 14.88
N LEU A 163 -2.34 8.10 15.14
CA LEU A 163 -1.01 7.92 15.73
C LEU A 163 -1.07 7.25 17.10
N ALA A 164 -1.97 7.71 17.97
CA ALA A 164 -2.16 7.11 19.30
C ALA A 164 -2.53 5.64 19.19
N ARG A 165 -3.53 5.33 18.35
CA ARG A 165 -3.98 3.97 18.10
C ARG A 165 -2.89 3.08 17.50
N ILE A 166 -2.13 3.55 16.51
CA ILE A 166 -1.07 2.73 15.88
C ILE A 166 0.06 2.42 16.88
N LYS A 167 0.43 3.38 17.74
CA LYS A 167 1.46 3.17 18.78
C LYS A 167 1.06 2.13 19.83
N GLU A 168 -0.23 1.86 20.03
CA GLU A 168 -0.71 0.78 20.91
C GLU A 168 -0.36 -0.62 20.36
N TYR A 169 -0.22 -0.78 19.03
CA TYR A 169 -0.06 -2.09 18.37
C TYR A 169 1.30 -2.28 17.68
N ALA A 170 1.97 -1.18 17.32
CA ALA A 170 3.27 -1.20 16.65
C ALA A 170 4.33 -0.55 17.55
N PRO A 171 5.22 -1.33 18.18
CA PRO A 171 6.29 -0.80 19.03
C PRO A 171 7.21 0.19 18.31
N MET A 172 7.43 -0.01 17.01
CA MET A 172 8.21 0.90 16.17
C MET A 172 7.28 1.59 15.15
N LEU A 173 7.08 2.89 15.33
CA LEU A 173 6.36 3.75 14.38
C LEU A 173 7.33 4.73 13.73
N VAL A 174 7.37 4.72 12.39
CA VAL A 174 8.25 5.59 11.58
C VAL A 174 7.40 6.41 10.62
N ARG A 175 7.75 7.69 10.44
CA ARG A 175 7.05 8.59 9.51
C ARG A 175 8.03 9.20 8.52
N THR A 176 7.66 9.27 7.25
CA THR A 176 8.53 9.80 6.18
C THR A 176 8.70 11.32 6.25
N ASP A 177 7.74 12.06 6.82
CA ASP A 177 7.90 13.51 7.03
C ASP A 177 8.92 13.84 8.12
N GLU A 178 9.15 12.93 9.05
CA GLU A 178 10.11 13.06 10.15
C GLU A 178 11.45 12.36 9.88
N ARG A 179 11.57 11.55 8.83
CA ARG A 179 12.73 10.67 8.61
C ARG A 179 13.14 10.49 7.14
N GLY A 180 12.45 11.16 6.22
CA GLY A 180 12.68 11.02 4.78
C GLY A 180 12.34 9.63 4.25
N MET A 181 13.19 9.11 3.36
CA MET A 181 13.08 7.76 2.81
C MET A 181 13.24 6.73 3.94
N VAL A 182 12.31 5.79 4.04
CA VAL A 182 12.40 4.66 4.96
C VAL A 182 12.70 3.39 4.17
N ARG A 183 13.82 2.74 4.49
CA ARG A 183 14.22 1.47 3.91
C ARG A 183 14.07 0.36 4.95
N ILE A 184 13.30 -0.66 4.59
CA ILE A 184 13.15 -1.88 5.39
C ILE A 184 14.01 -2.96 4.73
N MET A 185 14.98 -3.48 5.46
CA MET A 185 15.90 -4.49 4.96
C MET A 185 15.86 -5.71 5.84
N GLN A 186 15.79 -6.88 5.21
CA GLN A 186 16.00 -8.15 5.90
C GLN A 186 17.49 -8.50 5.86
N ASP A 187 18.04 -8.84 7.01
CA ASP A 187 19.41 -9.31 7.20
C ASP A 187 19.37 -10.60 8.04
N GLY A 188 19.32 -11.75 7.36
CA GLY A 188 18.99 -13.04 7.97
C GLY A 188 17.62 -13.01 8.66
N ASP A 189 17.61 -13.26 9.96
CA ASP A 189 16.41 -13.25 10.81
C ASP A 189 16.15 -11.90 11.48
N ARG A 190 16.80 -10.81 11.02
CA ARG A 190 16.61 -9.47 11.56
C ARG A 190 16.01 -8.54 10.50
N ILE A 191 15.11 -7.67 10.93
CA ILE A 191 14.69 -6.51 10.15
C ILE A 191 15.50 -5.29 10.62
N ARG A 192 16.12 -4.58 9.68
CA ARG A 192 16.73 -3.27 9.88
C ARG A 192 15.86 -2.20 9.24
N VAL A 193 15.69 -1.09 9.96
CA VAL A 193 15.05 0.11 9.46
C VAL A 193 16.11 1.19 9.29
N LEU A 194 16.31 1.65 8.06
CA LEU A 194 17.22 2.74 7.73
C LEU A 194 16.40 3.94 7.26
N THR A 195 16.89 5.14 7.58
CA THR A 195 16.22 6.40 7.24
C THR A 195 17.20 7.38 6.62
N GLU A 196 16.80 8.07 5.56
CA GLU A 196 17.63 9.01 4.80
C GLU A 196 16.81 10.23 4.38
N TYR A 197 17.38 11.43 4.54
CA TYR A 197 16.76 12.70 4.15
C TYR A 197 17.21 13.18 2.78
#